data_AF-A0A443L6Y4-F1
#
_entry.id   AF-A0A443L6Y4-F1
#
_cell.length_a   1.000
_cell.length_b   1.000
_cell.length_c   1.000
_cell.angle_alpha   90.00
_cell.angle_beta   90.00
_cell.angle_gamma   90.00
#
_symmetry.space_group_name_H-M   'P 1'
#
loop_
_entity.id
_entity.type
_entity.pdbx_description
1 polymer ?
#
loop_
_entity_poly.entity_id
_entity_poly.type
_entity_poly.pdbx_seq_one_letter_code
_entity_poly.pdbx_strand_id
1 'polypeptide(L)'
;MAWTLKKRALDEGLSEYYRSFIPGITHKQYCRYVEKAYEEEIVLSPITFIAIVKGIDNEKATEIFFEKNKELTDSGVIPAIARFGEASEV
;
A
#
# COMPACT_ATOMS: atom_id res chain seq x y z
N MET A 1 -12.20 -8.38 -11.56
CA MET A 1 -13.20 -7.96 -10.55
C MET A 1 -12.55 -6.93 -9.64
N ALA A 2 -13.01 -5.67 -9.70
CA ALA A 2 -12.55 -4.63 -8.80
C ALA A 2 -12.88 -5.05 -7.36
N TRP A 3 -11.86 -5.32 -6.54
CA TRP A 3 -12.05 -5.49 -5.11
C TRP A 3 -12.78 -4.25 -4.58
N THR A 4 -14.02 -4.42 -4.13
CA THR A 4 -14.85 -3.33 -3.59
C THR A 4 -14.05 -2.62 -2.51
N LEU A 5 -14.02 -1.29 -2.57
CA LEU A 5 -13.25 -0.41 -1.69
C LEU A 5 -13.27 -0.81 -0.21
N LYS A 6 -14.45 -1.23 0.24
CA LYS A 6 -14.74 -1.70 1.59
C LYS A 6 -13.86 -2.89 2.02
N LYS A 7 -13.52 -3.80 1.12
CA LYS A 7 -12.61 -4.94 1.42
C LYS A 7 -11.16 -4.50 1.56
N ARG A 8 -10.67 -3.54 0.77
CA ARG A 8 -9.28 -3.03 0.89
C ARG A 8 -9.08 -2.22 2.18
N ALA A 9 -10.02 -1.35 2.52
CA ALA A 9 -9.91 -0.52 3.72
C ALA A 9 -10.04 -1.34 5.02
N LEU A 10 -10.80 -2.43 5.00
CA LEU A 10 -11.07 -3.29 6.16
C LEU A 10 -10.11 -4.48 6.27
N ASP A 11 -9.23 -4.72 5.29
CA ASP A 11 -8.20 -5.75 5.38
C ASP A 11 -7.05 -5.22 6.26
N GLU A 12 -6.97 -5.72 7.49
CA GLU A 12 -5.97 -5.28 8.47
C GLU A 12 -4.54 -5.54 7.98
N GLY A 13 -4.29 -6.67 7.33
CA GLY A 13 -2.97 -7.01 6.79
C GLY A 13 -2.56 -6.08 5.64
N LEU A 14 -3.50 -5.75 4.76
CA LEU A 14 -3.26 -4.77 3.70
C LEU A 14 -3.04 -3.37 4.27
N SER A 15 -3.81 -2.98 5.29
CA SER A 15 -3.63 -1.69 5.95
C SER A 15 -2.27 -1.58 6.64
N GLU A 16 -1.82 -2.63 7.34
CA GLU A 16 -0.50 -2.68 7.97
C GLU A 16 0.61 -2.63 6.93
N TYR A 17 0.50 -3.40 5.85
CA TYR A 17 1.46 -3.39 4.75
C TYR A 17 1.63 -1.99 4.16
N TYR A 18 0.53 -1.30 3.82
CA TYR A 18 0.60 0.05 3.26
C TYR A 18 1.17 1.07 4.27
N ARG A 19 0.76 0.99 5.54
CA ARG A 19 1.27 1.88 6.58
C ARG A 19 2.75 1.66 6.91
N SER A 20 3.29 0.46 6.66
CA SER A 20 4.72 0.17 6.88
C SER A 20 5.66 1.04 6.02
N PHE A 21 5.21 1.48 4.84
CA PHE A 21 5.98 2.37 3.97
C PHE A 21 6.06 3.82 4.48
N ILE A 22 5.16 4.22 5.39
CA ILE A 22 5.06 5.60 5.86
C ILE A 22 4.86 5.60 7.38
N PRO A 23 5.95 5.59 8.15
CA PRO A 23 5.89 5.64 9.60
C PRO A 23 5.07 6.83 10.10
N GLY A 24 4.21 6.58 11.09
CA GLY A 24 3.34 7.61 11.69
C GLY A 24 1.97 7.77 11.03
N ILE A 25 1.67 7.07 9.94
CA ILE A 25 0.30 7.03 9.40
C ILE A 25 -0.61 6.17 10.27
N THR A 26 -1.68 6.77 10.77
CA THR A 26 -2.73 6.07 11.52
C THR A 26 -3.65 5.28 10.56
N HIS A 27 -4.31 4.23 11.07
CA HIS A 27 -5.31 3.49 10.30
C HIS A 27 -6.43 4.41 9.77
N LYS A 28 -6.88 5.39 10.57
CA LYS A 28 -7.87 6.39 10.15
C LYS A 28 -7.40 7.26 8.98
N GLN A 29 -6.13 7.66 8.97
CA GLN A 29 -5.55 8.38 7.83
C GLN A 29 -5.46 7.48 6.60
N TYR A 30 -5.03 6.23 6.76
CA TYR A 30 -5.02 5.24 5.67
C TYR A 30 -6.41 5.10 5.02
N CYS A 31 -7.48 4.92 5.81
CA CYS A 31 -8.84 4.80 5.27
C CYS A 31 -9.25 6.01 4.43
N ARG A 32 -8.89 7.23 4.85
CA ARG A 32 -9.17 8.46 4.07
C ARG A 32 -8.46 8.47 2.72
N TYR A 33 -7.22 7.97 2.64
CA TYR A 33 -6.51 7.87 1.36
C TYR A 33 -7.09 6.79 0.46
N VAL A 34 -7.59 5.69 1.04
CA VAL A 34 -8.33 4.66 0.29
C VAL A 34 -9.62 5.23 -0.28
N GLU A 35 -10.40 5.96 0.53
CA GLU A 35 -11.62 6.65 0.11
C GLU A 35 -11.34 7.65 -1.02
N LYS A 36 -10.34 8.52 -0.84
CA LYS A 36 -9.95 9.49 -1.86
C LYS A 36 -9.55 8.82 -3.18
N ALA A 37 -8.74 7.77 -3.13
CA ALA A 37 -8.33 7.05 -4.34
C ALA A 37 -9.52 6.39 -5.06
N TYR A 38 -10.57 6.00 -4.34
CA TYR A 38 -11.80 5.50 -4.96
C TYR A 38 -12.58 6.58 -5.68
N GLU A 39 -12.78 7.72 -5.01
CA GLU A 39 -13.53 8.86 -5.55
C GLU A 39 -12.88 9.42 -6.82
N GLU A 40 -11.55 9.39 -6.86
CA GLU A 40 -10.75 9.85 -8.00
C GLU A 40 -10.47 8.74 -9.04
N GLU A 41 -11.06 7.54 -8.88
CA GLU A 41 -10.85 6.35 -9.72
C GLU A 41 -9.37 5.97 -9.89
N ILE A 42 -8.55 6.27 -8.88
CA ILE A 42 -7.11 5.96 -8.83
C ILE A 42 -6.91 4.52 -8.39
N VAL A 43 -6.11 3.78 -9.16
CA VAL A 43 -5.62 2.46 -8.73
C VAL A 43 -4.66 2.64 -7.55
N LEU A 44 -5.12 2.29 -6.35
CA LEU A 44 -4.29 2.32 -5.15
C LEU A 44 -3.32 1.12 -5.15
N SER A 45 -2.04 1.42 -5.27
CA SER A 45 -0.87 0.55 -5.09
C SER A 45 0.01 1.15 -3.98
N PRO A 46 1.01 0.43 -3.45
CA PRO A 46 1.94 1.00 -2.48
C PRO A 46 2.63 2.27 -2.99
N ILE A 47 2.98 2.31 -4.28
CA ILE A 47 3.62 3.47 -4.93
C ILE A 47 2.65 4.65 -4.98
N THR A 48 1.42 4.46 -5.49
CA THR A 48 0.46 5.57 -5.58
C THR A 48 0.01 6.04 -4.20
N PHE A 49 -0.05 5.15 -3.20
CA PHE A 49 -0.26 5.53 -1.81
C PHE A 49 0.86 6.43 -1.27
N ILE A 50 2.13 6.05 -1.48
CA ILE A 50 3.29 6.87 -1.09
C ILE A 50 3.26 8.23 -1.78
N ALA A 51 2.98 8.25 -3.08
CA ALA A 51 2.87 9.47 -3.88
C ALA A 51 1.80 10.42 -3.34
N ILE A 52 0.59 9.91 -3.08
CA ILE A 52 -0.54 10.70 -2.54
C ILE A 52 -0.23 11.24 -1.15
N VAL A 53 0.32 10.39 -0.26
CA VAL A 53 0.56 10.78 1.13
C VAL A 53 1.69 11.79 1.25
N LYS A 54 2.77 11.61 0.48
CA LYS A 54 3.95 12.50 0.51
C LYS A 54 3.84 13.70 -0.44
N GLY A 55 2.86 13.72 -1.34
CA GLY A 55 2.72 14.78 -2.35
C GLY A 55 3.87 14.79 -3.35
N ILE A 56 4.31 13.61 -3.79
CA ILE A 56 5.45 13.44 -4.72
C ILE A 56 5.00 12.71 -5.99
N ASP A 57 5.84 12.78 -7.03
CA ASP A 57 5.66 12.01 -8.26
C ASP A 57 5.88 10.49 -8.03
N ASN A 58 5.40 9.68 -8.98
CA ASN A 58 5.49 8.23 -8.90
C ASN A 58 6.94 7.71 -9.01
N GLU A 59 7.86 8.44 -9.64
CA GLU A 59 9.26 8.04 -9.76
C GLU A 59 9.92 8.06 -8.38
N LYS A 60 9.81 9.18 -7.65
CA LYS A 60 10.31 9.28 -6.27
C LYS A 60 9.59 8.34 -5.32
N ALA A 61 8.28 8.14 -5.51
CA ALA A 61 7.54 7.16 -4.71
C ALA A 61 8.03 5.72 -4.95
N THR A 62 8.47 5.41 -6.16
CA THR A 62 9.04 4.10 -6.54
C THR A 62 10.39 3.87 -5.86
N GLU A 63 11.26 4.89 -5.81
CA GLU A 63 12.54 4.81 -5.10
C GLU A 63 12.33 4.50 -3.61
N ILE A 64 11.43 5.24 -2.95
CA ILE A 64 11.07 5.03 -1.54
C ILE A 64 10.49 3.63 -1.34
N PHE A 65 9.62 3.18 -2.25
CA PHE A 65 9.05 1.84 -2.17
C PHE A 65 10.16 0.78 -2.17
N PHE A 66 11.13 0.84 -3.10
CA PHE A 66 12.20 -0.15 -3.17
C PHE A 66 13.12 -0.11 -1.96
N GLU A 67 13.50 1.07 -1.49
CA GLU A 67 14.32 1.23 -0.29
C GLU A 67 13.63 0.60 0.93
N LYS A 68 12.36 0.96 1.16
CA LYS A 68 11.57 0.43 2.29
C LYS A 68 11.26 -1.05 2.15
N ASN A 69 10.95 -1.53 0.96
CA ASN A 69 10.67 -2.94 0.72
C ASN A 69 11.89 -3.81 1.02
N LYS A 70 13.08 -3.33 0.65
CA LYS A 70 14.35 -3.99 0.99
C LYS A 70 14.57 -4.03 2.51
N GLU A 71 14.41 -2.91 3.21
CA GLU A 71 14.51 -2.86 4.68
C GLU A 71 13.53 -3.82 5.38
N LEU A 72 12.28 -3.87 4.90
CA LEU A 72 11.23 -4.72 5.45
C LEU A 72 11.47 -6.21 5.19
N THR A 73 12.15 -6.54 4.09
CA THR A 73 12.57 -7.90 3.75
C THR A 73 13.77 -8.32 4.60
N ASP A 74 14.78 -7.46 4.73
CA ASP A 74 16.01 -7.72 5.49
C ASP A 74 15.72 -7.86 7.00
N SER A 75 14.69 -7.17 7.51
CA SER A 75 14.26 -7.23 8.90
C SER A 75 13.35 -8.43 9.23
N GLY A 76 12.97 -9.25 8.25
CA GLY A 76 12.06 -10.38 8.43
C GLY A 76 10.61 -9.98 8.80
N VAL A 77 10.29 -8.68 8.69
CA VAL A 77 8.94 -8.14 8.98
C VAL A 77 7.95 -8.53 7.89
N ILE A 78 8.42 -8.76 6.66
CA ILE A 78 7.60 -9.32 5.58
C ILE A 78 8.01 -10.78 5.34
N PRO A 79 7.26 -11.78 5.84
CA PRO A 79 7.22 -13.07 5.20
C PRO A 79 6.29 -12.96 3.99
N ALA A 80 6.83 -12.98 2.77
CA ALA A 80 6.08 -13.34 1.57
C ALA A 80 4.70 -12.65 1.33
N ILE A 81 4.51 -11.36 1.66
CA ILE A 81 3.34 -10.60 1.16
C ILE A 81 3.44 -10.38 -0.37
N ALA A 82 4.59 -10.70 -0.98
CA ALA A 82 4.71 -10.93 -2.42
C ALA A 82 3.85 -12.11 -2.94
N ARG A 83 3.27 -12.96 -2.08
CA ARG A 83 2.30 -14.00 -2.49
C ARG A 83 0.87 -13.50 -2.66
N PHE A 84 0.58 -12.20 -2.50
CA PHE A 84 -0.72 -11.66 -2.91
C PHE A 84 -0.90 -11.66 -4.45
N GLY A 85 0.14 -11.96 -5.23
CA GLY A 85 0.07 -12.23 -6.67
C GLY A 85 0.13 -13.71 -7.08
N GLU A 86 0.59 -14.62 -6.22
CA GLU A 86 0.77 -16.05 -6.58
C GLU A 86 -0.40 -16.96 -6.18
N ALA A 87 -1.41 -16.47 -5.45
CA ALA A 87 -2.62 -17.25 -5.17
C ALA A 87 -3.74 -17.04 -6.21
N SER A 88 -3.40 -16.48 -7.38
CA SER A 88 -4.33 -16.30 -8.51
C SER A 88 -3.69 -16.71 -9.83
N GLU A 89 -2.90 -17.78 -9.84
CA GLU A 89 -2.76 -18.63 -11.02
C GLU A 89 -3.33 -20.01 -10.68
N VAL A 90 -4.08 -20.52 -11.66
CA VAL A 90 -4.88 -21.74 -11.65
C VAL A 90 -3.98 -22.98 -11.66
#